data_AF-A0A9D5JZU5-F1
#
_entry.id   AF-A0A9D5JZU5-F1
#
_cell.length_a   1.000
_cell.length_b   1.000
_cell.length_c   1.000
_cell.angle_alpha   90.00
_cell.angle_beta   90.00
_cell.angle_gamma   90.00
#
_symmetry.space_group_name_H-M   'P 1'
#
loop_
_entity.id
_entity.type
_entity.pdbx_description
1 polymer ?
#
loop_
_entity_poly.entity_id
_entity_poly.type
_entity_poly.pdbx_seq_one_letter_code
_entity_poly.pdbx_strand_id
1 'polypeptide(L)'
;GKSFWVIHAAPVQYRRFLLEKFVIFLVPLLVLAELLVIISNLLLGVNGYMMMLSAVTIFVMTIALTGLGVGLGAIYPKFINENPAQIAMSIGGILYMILSLLYIGVTIVLEAWPVYLYFSHQLFRRGGGGGIGLYLSYMVVLVVSAGVTALPMYLGAKRLQTLEVS
;
A
#
# COMPACT_ATOMS: atom_id res chain seq x y z
N GLY A 1 -31.92 -21.65 -17.85
CA GLY A 1 -30.76 -21.33 -18.70
C GLY A 1 -31.01 -20.15 -19.63
N LYS A 2 -30.87 -18.91 -19.14
CA LYS A 2 -30.80 -17.68 -19.96
C LYS A 2 -29.83 -16.63 -19.38
N SER A 3 -28.93 -17.03 -18.48
CA SER A 3 -27.97 -16.11 -17.84
C SER A 3 -26.51 -16.56 -17.95
N PHE A 4 -26.25 -17.56 -18.79
CA PHE A 4 -24.92 -18.17 -18.92
C PHE A 4 -24.08 -17.56 -20.07
N TRP A 5 -24.68 -16.71 -20.90
CA TRP A 5 -24.07 -16.16 -22.12
C TRP A 5 -23.64 -14.69 -22.03
N VAL A 6 -23.97 -13.98 -20.94
CA VAL A 6 -23.61 -12.55 -20.81
C VAL A 6 -22.16 -12.34 -20.34
N ILE A 7 -21.49 -13.39 -19.86
CA ILE A 7 -20.12 -13.28 -19.29
C ILE A 7 -19.04 -13.62 -20.34
N HIS A 8 -19.41 -14.05 -21.55
CA HIS A 8 -18.46 -14.46 -22.59
C HIS A 8 -17.78 -13.32 -23.37
N ALA A 9 -17.88 -12.06 -22.92
CA ALA A 9 -17.27 -10.94 -23.63
C ALA A 9 -16.85 -9.80 -22.69
N ALA A 10 -15.68 -9.93 -22.05
CA ALA A 10 -14.72 -8.82 -21.97
C ALA A 10 -13.46 -9.23 -21.17
N PRO A 11 -12.30 -9.47 -21.83
CA PRO A 11 -10.99 -9.57 -21.19
C PRO A 11 -10.55 -8.28 -20.42
N VAL A 12 -11.42 -7.27 -20.38
CA VAL A 12 -11.25 -5.96 -19.72
C VAL A 12 -11.98 -5.88 -18.36
N GLN A 13 -12.91 -6.80 -18.04
CA GLN A 13 -13.69 -6.70 -16.79
C GLN A 13 -12.89 -7.03 -15.53
N TYR A 14 -11.97 -8.00 -15.54
CA TYR A 14 -11.25 -8.42 -14.32
C TYR A 14 -10.36 -7.32 -13.72
N ARG A 15 -9.62 -6.59 -14.57
CA ARG A 15 -8.83 -5.44 -14.12
C ARG A 15 -9.71 -4.33 -13.56
N ARG A 16 -10.84 -4.06 -14.22
CA ARG A 16 -11.80 -3.03 -13.80
C ARG A 16 -12.47 -3.41 -12.49
N PHE A 17 -12.85 -4.67 -12.32
CA PHE A 17 -13.38 -5.22 -11.07
C PHE A 17 -12.39 -5.11 -9.91
N LEU A 18 -11.11 -5.46 -10.14
CA LEU A 18 -10.07 -5.30 -9.11
C LEU A 18 -9.79 -3.83 -8.77
N LEU A 19 -9.82 -2.94 -9.77
CA LEU A 19 -9.68 -1.49 -9.54
C LEU A 19 -10.87 -0.90 -8.78
N GLU A 20 -12.10 -1.29 -9.13
CA GLU A 20 -13.31 -0.88 -8.41
C GLU A 20 -13.25 -1.35 -6.95
N LYS A 21 -12.89 -2.62 -6.71
CA LYS A 21 -12.68 -3.15 -5.37
C LYS A 21 -11.59 -2.38 -4.62
N PHE A 22 -10.46 -2.12 -5.28
CA PHE A 22 -9.36 -1.35 -4.72
C PHE A 22 -9.80 0.06 -4.30
N VAL A 23 -10.50 0.80 -5.16
CA VAL A 23 -10.99 2.15 -4.83
C VAL A 23 -12.00 2.13 -3.68
N ILE A 24 -12.92 1.16 -3.67
CA ILE A 24 -13.92 0.99 -2.60
C ILE A 24 -13.26 0.76 -1.23
N PHE A 25 -12.19 -0.04 -1.17
CA PHE A 25 -11.46 -0.26 0.09
C PHE A 25 -10.50 0.88 0.42
N LEU A 26 -9.89 1.50 -0.59
CA LEU A 26 -8.90 2.55 -0.40
C LEU A 26 -9.50 3.78 0.27
N VAL A 27 -10.63 4.29 -0.22
CA VAL A 27 -11.24 5.53 0.28
C VAL A 27 -11.48 5.52 1.80
N PRO A 28 -12.20 4.54 2.39
CA PRO A 28 -12.43 4.51 3.83
C PRO A 28 -11.16 4.28 4.64
N LEU A 29 -10.24 3.42 4.15
CA LEU A 29 -8.97 3.17 4.83
C LEU A 29 -8.09 4.41 4.86
N LEU A 30 -8.05 5.16 3.76
CA LEU A 30 -7.25 6.37 3.61
C LEU A 30 -7.78 7.49 4.49
N VAL A 31 -9.10 7.71 4.50
CA VAL A 31 -9.72 8.69 5.40
C VAL A 31 -9.41 8.36 6.86
N LEU A 32 -9.52 7.09 7.24
CA LEU A 32 -9.25 6.66 8.61
C LEU A 32 -7.76 6.80 8.97
N ALA A 33 -6.86 6.41 8.07
CA ALA A 33 -5.42 6.52 8.27
C ALA A 33 -4.97 7.98 8.40
N GLU A 34 -5.40 8.86 7.50
CA GLU A 34 -5.08 10.30 7.54
C GLU A 34 -5.59 10.96 8.82
N LEU A 35 -6.84 10.69 9.21
CA LEU A 35 -7.39 11.22 10.46
C LEU A 35 -6.56 10.80 11.67
N LEU A 36 -6.19 9.52 11.76
CA LEU A 36 -5.36 9.02 12.86
C LEU A 36 -4.00 9.73 12.91
N VAL A 37 -3.36 9.95 11.76
CA VAL A 37 -2.05 10.58 11.68
C VAL A 37 -2.10 12.05 12.04
N ILE A 38 -3.06 12.78 11.49
CA ILE A 38 -3.25 14.20 11.79
C ILE A 38 -3.50 14.39 13.28
N ILE A 39 -4.42 13.61 13.86
CA ILE A 39 -4.73 13.69 15.30
C ILE A 39 -3.49 13.31 16.12
N SER A 40 -2.79 12.23 15.76
CA SER A 40 -1.59 11.80 16.47
C SER A 40 -0.49 12.87 16.46
N ASN A 41 -0.25 13.50 15.31
CA ASN A 41 0.73 14.59 15.19
C ASN A 41 0.33 15.84 15.97
N LEU A 42 -0.96 16.18 16.00
CA LEU A 42 -1.46 17.30 16.78
C LEU A 42 -1.31 17.05 18.29
N LEU A 43 -1.61 15.84 18.75
CA LEU A 43 -1.44 15.43 20.15
C LEU A 43 0.04 15.42 20.58
N LEU A 44 0.94 15.05 19.66
CA LEU A 44 2.38 15.03 19.89
C LEU A 44 3.05 16.41 19.75
N GLY A 45 2.31 17.45 19.33
CA GLY A 45 2.84 18.81 19.16
C GLY A 45 3.95 18.90 18.11
N VAL A 46 3.91 18.06 17.08
CA VAL A 46 4.99 17.96 16.08
C VAL A 46 4.98 19.15 15.12
N ASN A 47 6.16 19.59 14.68
CA ASN A 47 6.32 20.67 13.70
C ASN A 47 5.61 20.35 12.37
N GLY A 48 5.05 21.36 11.68
CA GLY A 48 4.31 21.23 10.43
C GLY A 48 5.05 20.47 9.31
N TYR A 49 6.39 20.54 9.25
CA TYR A 49 7.17 19.74 8.30
C TYR A 49 7.01 18.22 8.52
N MET A 50 7.15 17.77 9.77
CA MET A 50 6.97 16.36 10.14
C MET A 50 5.53 15.91 9.97
N MET A 51 4.58 16.81 10.23
CA MET A 51 3.15 16.54 10.01
C MET A 51 2.86 16.29 8.53
N MET A 52 3.36 17.14 7.63
CA MET A 52 3.19 16.95 6.19
C MET A 52 3.90 15.68 5.70
N LEU A 53 5.10 15.41 6.21
CA LEU A 53 5.86 14.21 5.88
C LEU A 53 5.08 12.94 6.23
N SER A 54 4.69 12.79 7.50
CA SER A 54 3.97 11.61 7.98
C SER A 54 2.61 11.43 7.33
N ALA A 55 1.88 12.51 7.03
CA ALA A 55 0.64 12.44 6.26
C ALA A 55 0.89 11.86 4.86
N VAL A 56 1.86 12.42 4.11
CA VAL A 56 2.22 11.92 2.77
C VAL A 56 2.70 10.46 2.82
N THR A 57 3.51 10.08 3.80
CA THR A 57 3.97 8.70 3.95
C THR A 57 2.78 7.76 4.14
N ILE A 58 1.85 8.11 5.01
CA ILE A 58 0.73 7.24 5.35
C ILE A 58 -0.27 7.17 4.21
N PHE A 59 -0.51 8.28 3.50
CA PHE A 59 -1.23 8.28 2.23
C PHE A 59 -0.69 7.22 1.26
N VAL A 60 0.63 7.24 1.03
CA VAL A 60 1.30 6.34 0.08
C VAL A 60 1.30 4.90 0.60
N MET A 61 1.56 4.67 1.89
CA MET A 61 1.54 3.34 2.49
C MET A 61 0.14 2.72 2.43
N THR A 62 -0.92 3.49 2.67
CA THR A 62 -2.29 2.98 2.59
C THR A 62 -2.64 2.53 1.18
N ILE A 63 -2.22 3.27 0.15
CA ILE A 63 -2.36 2.87 -1.26
C ILE A 63 -1.65 1.54 -1.52
N ALA A 64 -0.39 1.43 -1.10
CA ALA A 64 0.43 0.25 -1.34
C ALA A 64 -0.10 -1.01 -0.62
N LEU A 65 -0.45 -0.90 0.65
CA LEU A 65 -0.99 -2.01 1.44
C LEU A 65 -2.35 -2.45 0.91
N THR A 66 -3.22 -1.52 0.52
CA THR A 66 -4.52 -1.85 -0.07
C THR A 66 -4.34 -2.59 -1.40
N GLY A 67 -3.41 -2.13 -2.25
CA GLY A 67 -3.09 -2.77 -3.53
C GLY A 67 -2.52 -4.18 -3.35
N LEU A 68 -1.64 -4.36 -2.36
CA LEU A 68 -1.06 -5.64 -2.01
C LEU A 68 -2.11 -6.62 -1.49
N GLY A 69 -3.03 -6.16 -0.64
CA GLY A 69 -4.13 -6.97 -0.12
C GLY A 69 -5.10 -7.42 -1.21
N VAL A 70 -5.54 -6.49 -2.07
CA VAL A 70 -6.43 -6.80 -3.20
C VAL A 70 -5.74 -7.70 -4.22
N GLY A 71 -4.47 -7.43 -4.54
CA GLY A 71 -3.68 -8.22 -5.48
C GLY A 71 -3.42 -9.65 -5.01
N LEU A 72 -2.98 -9.86 -3.77
CA LEU A 72 -2.78 -11.20 -3.21
C LEU A 72 -4.11 -11.96 -3.07
N GLY A 73 -5.20 -11.27 -2.71
CA GLY A 73 -6.53 -11.85 -2.69
C GLY A 73 -7.00 -12.34 -4.07
N ALA A 74 -6.53 -11.70 -5.14
CA ALA A 74 -6.79 -12.13 -6.52
C ALA A 74 -5.87 -13.27 -6.98
N ILE A 75 -4.62 -13.33 -6.51
CA ILE A 75 -3.67 -14.42 -6.82
C ILE A 75 -4.08 -15.73 -6.14
N TYR A 76 -4.62 -15.65 -4.93
CA TYR A 76 -5.07 -16.80 -4.14
C TYR A 76 -6.59 -16.72 -3.86
N PRO A 77 -7.46 -16.85 -4.89
CA PRO A 77 -8.89 -16.77 -4.72
C PRO A 77 -9.38 -17.96 -3.89
N LYS A 78 -9.90 -17.69 -2.69
CA LYS A 78 -10.49 -18.72 -1.82
C LYS A 78 -12.00 -18.74 -2.00
N PHE A 79 -12.52 -19.75 -2.70
CA PHE A 79 -13.96 -19.98 -2.88
C PHE A 79 -14.60 -20.87 -1.79
N ILE A 80 -13.82 -21.35 -0.82
CA ILE A 80 -14.26 -22.37 0.13
C ILE A 80 -13.53 -22.09 1.44
N ASN A 81 -14.21 -21.51 2.45
CA ASN A 81 -13.99 -21.70 3.89
C ASN A 81 -14.87 -20.70 4.68
N GLU A 82 -15.80 -21.24 5.47
CA GLU A 82 -16.87 -20.51 6.19
C GLU A 82 -16.39 -19.73 7.43
N ASN A 83 -15.12 -19.87 7.82
CA ASN A 83 -14.63 -19.27 9.07
C ASN A 83 -13.62 -18.12 8.81
N PRO A 84 -13.92 -16.86 9.17
CA PRO A 84 -13.03 -15.72 8.97
C PRO A 84 -11.65 -15.87 9.64
N ALA A 85 -11.54 -16.64 10.74
CA ALA A 85 -10.25 -16.95 11.37
C ALA A 85 -9.33 -17.78 10.45
N GLN A 86 -9.89 -18.69 9.63
CA GLN A 86 -9.12 -19.49 8.67
C GLN A 86 -8.72 -18.69 7.42
N ILE A 87 -9.35 -17.53 7.18
CA ILE A 87 -8.96 -16.60 6.11
C ILE A 87 -7.64 -15.89 6.49
N ALA A 88 -7.45 -15.51 7.75
CA ALA A 88 -6.18 -14.93 8.21
C ALA A 88 -5.00 -15.93 8.11
N MET A 89 -5.26 -17.22 8.36
CA MET A 89 -4.26 -18.30 8.24
C MET A 89 -4.12 -18.88 6.81
N SER A 90 -4.66 -18.19 5.79
CA SER A 90 -4.41 -18.54 4.37
C SER A 90 -2.94 -18.43 4.01
N ILE A 91 -2.50 -19.19 3.00
CA ILE A 91 -1.24 -18.90 2.27
C ILE A 91 -1.19 -17.42 1.81
N GLY A 92 -2.27 -16.91 1.20
CA GLY A 92 -2.34 -15.50 0.77
C GLY A 92 -2.35 -14.49 1.92
N GLY A 93 -2.91 -14.86 3.07
CA GLY A 93 -2.96 -14.02 4.27
C GLY A 93 -1.61 -13.95 4.98
N ILE A 94 -0.91 -15.08 5.10
CA ILE A 94 0.46 -15.15 5.62
C ILE A 94 1.41 -14.38 4.71
N LEU A 95 1.32 -14.54 3.39
CA LEU A 95 2.11 -13.74 2.45
C LEU A 95 1.80 -12.24 2.56
N TYR A 96 0.53 -11.87 2.72
CA TYR A 96 0.13 -10.48 2.96
C TYR A 96 0.80 -9.93 4.22
N MET A 97 0.73 -10.66 5.34
CA MET A 97 1.36 -10.25 6.59
C MET A 97 2.88 -10.07 6.47
N ILE A 98 3.59 -11.02 5.85
CA ILE A 98 5.05 -10.94 5.69
C ILE A 98 5.44 -9.76 4.78
N LEU A 99 4.78 -9.62 3.63
CA LEU A 99 5.12 -8.58 2.66
C LEU A 99 4.73 -7.18 3.15
N SER A 100 3.58 -7.04 3.83
CA SER A 100 3.19 -5.77 4.44
C SER A 100 4.18 -5.35 5.53
N LEU A 101 4.59 -6.27 6.41
CA LEU A 101 5.58 -6.00 7.45
C LEU A 101 6.92 -5.57 6.84
N LEU A 102 7.39 -6.28 5.82
CA LEU A 102 8.63 -5.97 5.12
C LEU A 102 8.55 -4.59 4.44
N TYR A 103 7.44 -4.29 3.77
CA TYR A 103 7.23 -2.99 3.14
C TYR A 103 7.21 -1.83 4.14
N ILE A 104 6.47 -1.98 5.25
CA ILE A 104 6.43 -0.97 6.32
C ILE A 104 7.83 -0.79 6.91
N GLY A 105 8.54 -1.88 7.20
CA GLY A 105 9.90 -1.83 7.74
C GLY A 105 10.88 -1.10 6.82
N VAL A 106 10.87 -1.42 5.51
CA VAL A 106 11.72 -0.74 4.53
C VAL A 106 11.37 0.74 4.42
N THR A 107 10.08 1.08 4.41
CA THR A 107 9.62 2.47 4.32
C THR A 107 10.10 3.28 5.54
N ILE A 108 9.94 2.73 6.75
CA ILE A 108 10.40 3.37 7.99
C ILE A 108 11.93 3.57 7.98
N VAL A 109 12.71 2.55 7.58
CA VAL A 109 14.18 2.67 7.52
C VAL A 109 14.62 3.76 6.54
N LEU A 110 13.96 3.84 5.39
CA LEU A 110 14.25 4.87 4.39
C LEU A 110 13.91 6.28 4.88
N GLU A 111 12.84 6.43 5.68
CA GLU A 111 12.42 7.72 6.24
C GLU A 111 13.16 8.11 7.53
N ALA A 112 13.69 7.13 8.27
CA ALA A 112 14.49 7.39 9.44
C ALA A 112 15.71 8.26 9.11
N TRP A 113 16.30 8.09 7.92
CA TRP A 113 17.45 8.87 7.44
C TRP A 113 17.15 10.37 7.27
N PRO A 114 16.16 10.82 6.47
CA PRO A 114 15.82 12.24 6.34
C PRO A 114 15.30 12.84 7.65
N VAL A 115 14.59 12.07 8.48
CA VAL A 115 14.15 12.50 9.81
C VAL A 115 15.34 12.78 10.73
N TYR A 116 16.34 11.90 10.73
CA TYR A 116 17.57 12.07 11.51
C TYR A 116 18.38 13.30 11.04
N LEU A 117 18.49 13.49 9.72
CA LEU A 117 19.10 14.70 9.14
C LEU A 117 18.37 15.96 9.58
N TYR A 118 17.03 15.99 9.49
CA TYR A 118 16.23 17.15 9.90
C TYR A 118 16.45 17.53 11.37
N PHE A 119 16.43 16.55 12.29
CA PHE A 119 16.70 16.78 13.70
C PHE A 119 18.15 17.21 13.97
N SER A 120 19.13 16.58 13.31
CA SER A 120 20.55 16.96 13.48
C SER A 120 20.85 18.37 12.96
N HIS A 121 20.17 18.84 11.91
CA HIS A 121 20.28 20.23 11.44
C HIS A 121 19.71 21.24 12.45
N GLN A 122 18.62 20.91 13.13
CA GLN A 122 18.07 21.75 14.20
C GLN A 122 18.98 21.80 15.44
N LEU A 123 19.65 20.70 15.79
CA LEU A 123 20.57 20.66 16.94
C LEU A 123 21.96 21.25 16.66
N PHE A 124 22.53 21.08 15.45
CA PHE A 124 23.94 21.38 15.20
C PHE A 124 24.23 22.64 14.37
N ARG A 125 23.23 23.42 13.96
CA ARG A 125 23.40 24.79 13.40
C ARG A 125 24.44 24.88 12.26
N ARG A 126 24.68 23.80 11.53
CA ARG A 126 25.52 23.76 10.32
C ARG A 126 24.65 24.09 9.12
N GLY A 127 24.77 25.33 8.65
CA GLY A 127 24.24 25.77 7.36
C GLY A 127 24.93 25.01 6.23
N GLY A 128 24.15 24.27 5.45
CA GLY A 128 24.64 23.49 4.34
C GLY A 128 23.55 22.58 3.79
N GLY A 129 22.72 23.17 2.92
CA GLY A 129 21.77 22.57 1.97
C GLY A 129 21.20 21.19 2.27
N GLY A 130 19.87 21.11 2.40
CA GLY A 130 19.13 19.86 2.23
C GLY A 130 19.54 19.21 0.91
N GLY A 131 20.45 18.24 1.01
CA GLY A 131 21.16 17.69 -0.14
C GLY A 131 20.25 16.83 -1.01
N ILE A 132 20.75 16.51 -2.19
CA ILE A 132 20.22 15.49 -3.12
C ILE A 132 19.75 14.21 -2.40
N GLY A 133 20.38 13.83 -1.28
CA GLY A 133 20.00 12.68 -0.46
C GLY A 133 18.56 12.72 0.10
N LEU A 134 18.01 13.89 0.42
CA LEU A 134 16.66 14.04 0.96
C LEU A 134 15.60 13.80 -0.13
N TYR A 135 15.82 14.42 -1.30
CA TYR A 135 15.00 14.19 -2.49
C TYR A 135 15.10 12.74 -2.98
N LEU A 136 16.29 12.13 -2.91
CA LEU A 136 16.49 10.72 -3.22
C LEU A 136 15.68 9.81 -2.28
N SER A 137 15.67 10.06 -0.96
CA SER A 137 14.88 9.23 -0.05
C SER A 137 13.38 9.26 -0.37
N TYR A 138 12.81 10.43 -0.67
CA TYR A 138 11.40 10.53 -1.06
C TYR A 138 11.12 9.86 -2.41
N MET A 139 12.01 10.03 -3.40
CA MET A 139 11.88 9.34 -4.69
C MET A 139 11.92 7.81 -4.52
N VAL A 140 12.82 7.29 -3.67
CA VAL A 140 12.92 5.85 -3.42
C VAL A 140 11.66 5.33 -2.74
N VAL A 141 11.11 6.04 -1.73
CA VAL A 141 9.84 5.65 -1.08
C VAL A 141 8.70 5.60 -2.09
N LEU A 142 8.58 6.58 -2.99
CA LEU A 142 7.57 6.58 -4.05
C LEU A 142 7.74 5.41 -5.01
N VAL A 143 8.97 5.12 -5.45
CA VAL A 143 9.27 4.02 -6.37
C VAL A 143 8.96 2.66 -5.71
N VAL A 144 9.39 2.46 -4.47
CA VAL A 144 9.11 1.23 -3.71
C VAL A 144 7.60 1.05 -3.55
N SER A 145 6.89 2.10 -3.16
CA SER A 145 5.43 2.06 -2.95
C SER A 145 4.66 1.81 -4.25
N ALA A 146 5.09 2.43 -5.35
CA ALA A 146 4.53 2.14 -6.68
C ALA A 146 4.75 0.69 -7.07
N GLY A 147 5.94 0.13 -6.83
CA GLY A 147 6.25 -1.29 -7.07
C GLY A 147 5.38 -2.23 -6.22
N VAL A 148 5.25 -1.96 -4.93
CA VAL A 148 4.45 -2.74 -3.97
C VAL A 148 2.97 -2.69 -4.29
N THR A 149 2.48 -1.60 -4.89
CA THR A 149 1.09 -1.50 -5.37
C THR A 149 0.92 -2.22 -6.72
N ALA A 150 1.75 -1.90 -7.70
CA ALA A 150 1.54 -2.29 -9.09
C ALA A 150 1.87 -3.76 -9.36
N LEU A 151 2.92 -4.31 -8.74
CA LEU A 151 3.34 -5.71 -8.93
C LEU A 151 2.24 -6.71 -8.55
N PRO A 152 1.70 -6.71 -7.31
CA PRO A 152 0.67 -7.67 -6.93
C PRO A 152 -0.65 -7.43 -7.67
N MET A 153 -1.02 -6.19 -7.99
CA MET A 153 -2.20 -5.92 -8.84
C MET A 153 -2.04 -6.49 -10.26
N TYR A 154 -0.85 -6.33 -10.87
CA TYR A 154 -0.57 -6.87 -12.20
C TYR A 154 -0.51 -8.40 -12.20
N LEU A 155 0.17 -8.99 -11.21
CA LEU A 155 0.29 -10.44 -11.07
C LEU A 155 -1.06 -11.09 -10.75
N GLY A 156 -1.89 -10.47 -9.91
CA GLY A 156 -3.25 -10.91 -9.61
C GLY A 156 -4.16 -10.90 -10.84
N ALA A 157 -4.11 -9.83 -11.64
CA ALA A 157 -4.86 -9.78 -12.89
C ALA A 157 -4.42 -10.87 -13.88
N LYS A 158 -3.11 -11.14 -13.98
CA LYS A 158 -2.57 -12.17 -14.89
C LYS A 158 -2.92 -13.60 -14.43
N ARG A 159 -2.91 -13.87 -13.12
CA ARG A 159 -3.25 -15.19 -12.55
C ARG A 159 -4.71 -15.56 -12.82
N LEU A 160 -5.63 -14.61 -12.64
CA LEU A 160 -7.05 -14.80 -12.94
C LEU A 160 -7.30 -15.11 -14.43
N GLN A 161 -6.56 -14.46 -15.34
CA GLN A 161 -6.63 -14.76 -16.78
C GLN A 161 -6.11 -16.17 -17.13
N THR A 162 -5.23 -16.75 -16.32
CA THR A 162 -4.63 -18.07 -16.63
C THR A 162 -5.50 -19.23 -16.15
N LEU A 163 -6.26 -19.03 -15.07
CA LEU A 163 -7.19 -20.03 -14.51
C LEU A 163 -8.41 -20.29 -15.41
N GLU A 164 -8.65 -19.44 -16.40
CA GLU A 164 -9.78 -19.55 -17.34
C GLU A 164 -9.38 -20.32 -18.63
N VAL A 165 -8.08 -20.61 -18.83
CA VAL A 165 -7.55 -21.30 -20.03
C VAL A 165 -7.25 -22.79 -19.76
N SER A 166 -7.34 -23.25 -18.51
CA SER A 166 -7.19 -24.67 -18.12
C SER A 166 -8.54 -25.27 -17.75
#